data_AF-A0A4Q3CV72-F1
#
_entry.id   AF-A0A4Q3CV72-F1
#
_cell.length_a   1.000
_cell.length_b   1.000
_cell.length_c   1.000
_cell.angle_alpha   90.00
_cell.angle_beta   90.00
_cell.angle_gamma   90.00
#
_symmetry.space_group_name_H-M   'P 1'
#
loop_
_entity.id
_entity.type
_entity.pdbx_description
1 polymer ?
#
loop_
_entity_poly.entity_id
_entity_poly.type
_entity_poly.pdbx_seq_one_letter_code
_entity_poly.pdbx_strand_id
1 'polypeptide(L)'
;MKRITLILTFILITILVFGQEQRLKPARNFKNYEGLLQEYYNSIFPLLYKGYSEKPIARYTSMPSFFSEYSFSVETMKGKNYVVSNKMSQNFWYAKKRKNVKLRSSKVELNNDLYTKIVELFELLTEQTKKPKDELAGIGVDGVTYYFATTDKNGTINIGETWSPDDDSLLERLVQICDNIYSLGNGYNVSQTDLLKDIDRLLNNLLLSNVEG
;
A
#
# COMPACT_ATOMS: atom_id res chain seq x y z
N MET A 1 -40.97 54.65 -15.79
CA MET A 1 -40.60 53.23 -16.04
C MET A 1 -39.13 53.05 -15.69
N LYS A 2 -38.80 52.58 -14.48
CA LYS A 2 -37.42 52.38 -14.02
C LYS A 2 -37.00 50.94 -14.35
N ARG A 3 -36.02 50.77 -15.24
CA ARG A 3 -35.39 49.48 -15.54
C ARG A 3 -34.44 49.16 -14.38
N ILE A 4 -34.73 48.11 -13.62
CA ILE A 4 -33.83 47.56 -12.61
C ILE A 4 -32.98 46.51 -13.31
N THR A 5 -31.71 46.83 -13.53
CA THR A 5 -30.69 45.91 -14.04
C THR A 5 -30.31 44.96 -12.92
N LEU A 6 -30.57 43.66 -13.10
CA LEU A 6 -30.16 42.61 -12.18
C LEU A 6 -28.73 42.20 -12.54
N ILE A 7 -27.74 42.61 -11.73
CA ILE A 7 -26.36 42.15 -11.86
C ILE A 7 -26.26 40.81 -11.14
N LEU A 8 -26.05 39.73 -11.90
CA LEU A 8 -25.82 38.39 -11.39
C LEU A 8 -24.37 38.32 -10.87
N THR A 9 -24.18 38.35 -9.55
CA THR A 9 -22.87 38.13 -8.92
C THR A 9 -22.53 36.65 -8.98
N PHE A 10 -21.57 36.29 -9.84
CA PHE A 10 -20.99 34.96 -9.92
C PHE A 10 -20.06 34.76 -8.70
N ILE A 11 -20.58 34.15 -7.64
CA ILE A 11 -19.76 33.72 -6.50
C ILE A 11 -18.97 32.49 -6.97
N LEU A 12 -17.69 32.69 -7.26
CA LEU A 12 -16.73 31.62 -7.52
C LEU A 12 -16.52 30.88 -6.19
N ILE A 13 -17.29 29.81 -5.94
CA ILE A 13 -17.00 28.88 -4.86
C ILE A 13 -15.72 28.16 -5.29
N THR A 14 -14.56 28.64 -4.86
CA THR A 14 -13.35 27.84 -4.85
C THR A 14 -13.59 26.72 -3.83
N ILE A 15 -14.15 25.60 -4.29
CA ILE A 15 -14.06 24.35 -3.56
C ILE A 15 -12.56 24.10 -3.46
N LEU A 16 -12.00 24.28 -2.26
CA LEU A 16 -10.70 23.71 -1.95
C LEU A 16 -10.89 22.21 -2.09
N VAL A 17 -10.56 21.67 -3.27
CA VAL A 17 -10.42 20.23 -3.45
C VAL A 17 -9.22 19.85 -2.62
N PHE A 18 -9.46 19.48 -1.36
CA PHE A 18 -8.50 18.72 -0.57
C PHE A 18 -8.44 17.33 -1.20
N GLY A 19 -7.75 17.21 -2.33
CA GLY A 19 -7.45 15.92 -2.93
C GLY A 19 -6.45 15.18 -2.04
N GLN A 20 -6.59 13.86 -1.94
CA GLN A 20 -5.58 13.06 -1.26
C GLN A 20 -4.22 13.23 -1.96
N GLU A 21 -3.14 13.35 -1.18
CA GLU A 21 -1.80 13.41 -1.76
C GLU A 21 -1.54 12.13 -2.58
N GLN A 22 -1.12 12.31 -3.84
CA GLN A 22 -0.84 11.22 -4.78
C GLN A 22 0.49 10.49 -4.48
N ARG A 23 1.00 10.61 -3.26
CA ARG A 23 2.28 10.05 -2.80
C ARG A 23 2.09 9.35 -1.45
N LEU A 24 2.89 8.32 -1.20
CA LEU A 24 2.92 7.67 0.09
C LEU A 24 3.41 8.61 1.18
N LYS A 25 2.90 8.40 2.39
CA LYS A 25 3.37 9.07 3.61
C LYS A 25 4.30 8.12 4.37
N PRO A 26 5.30 8.60 5.11
CA PRO A 26 6.06 7.74 6.01
C PRO A 26 5.12 7.03 6.96
N ALA A 27 5.28 5.72 7.10
CA ALA A 27 4.44 4.93 7.99
C ALA A 27 4.59 5.44 9.43
N ARG A 28 3.48 5.47 10.16
CA ARG A 28 3.51 5.88 11.56
C ARG A 28 4.37 4.93 12.37
N ASN A 29 5.12 5.48 13.31
CA ASN A 29 5.86 4.67 14.25
C ASN A 29 4.87 3.91 15.14
N PHE A 30 4.78 2.59 14.96
CA PHE A 30 3.84 1.75 15.73
C PHE A 30 4.08 1.80 17.24
N LYS A 31 5.27 2.18 17.69
CA LYS A 31 5.59 2.39 19.10
C LYS A 31 4.84 3.57 19.72
N ASN A 32 4.34 4.49 18.90
CA ASN A 32 3.57 5.66 19.36
C ASN A 32 2.12 5.30 19.69
N TYR A 33 1.65 4.10 19.34
CA TYR A 33 0.33 3.63 19.76
C TYR A 33 0.38 3.11 21.19
N GLU A 34 -0.73 3.25 21.90
CA GLU A 34 -0.92 2.78 23.27
C GLU A 34 -2.10 1.80 23.37
N GLY A 35 -2.14 1.03 24.45
CA GLY A 35 -3.23 0.12 24.78
C GLY A 35 -3.51 -0.94 23.72
N LEU A 36 -4.80 -1.19 23.44
CA LEU A 36 -5.25 -2.27 22.56
C LEU A 36 -4.70 -2.16 21.13
N LEU A 37 -4.45 -0.93 20.65
CA LEU A 37 -3.94 -0.69 19.31
C LEU A 37 -2.45 -1.07 19.21
N GLN A 38 -1.67 -0.78 20.26
CA GLN A 38 -0.28 -1.24 20.36
C GLN A 38 -0.21 -2.77 20.43
N GLU A 39 -1.03 -3.39 21.28
CA GLU A 39 -1.09 -4.85 21.39
C GLU A 39 -1.47 -5.52 20.07
N TYR A 40 -2.40 -4.91 19.32
CA TYR A 40 -2.80 -5.38 18.01
C TYR A 40 -1.63 -5.37 17.02
N TYR A 41 -0.96 -4.22 16.82
CA TYR A 41 0.15 -4.11 15.88
C TYR A 41 1.35 -4.99 16.28
N ASN A 42 1.68 -5.05 17.57
CA ASN A 42 2.74 -5.91 18.09
C ASN A 42 2.45 -7.41 17.88
N SER A 43 1.18 -7.79 17.81
CA SER A 43 0.80 -9.19 17.61
C SER A 43 0.68 -9.57 16.13
N ILE A 44 0.06 -8.71 15.32
CA ILE A 44 -0.31 -9.05 13.93
C ILE A 44 0.89 -9.05 12.99
N PHE A 45 1.80 -8.07 13.06
CA PHE A 45 2.93 -8.00 12.13
C PHE A 45 3.88 -9.20 12.23
N PRO A 46 4.31 -9.66 13.42
CA PRO A 46 5.14 -10.86 13.52
C PRO A 46 4.46 -12.13 12.99
N LEU A 47 3.13 -12.24 13.18
CA LEU A 47 2.36 -13.35 12.63
C LEU A 47 2.26 -13.27 11.11
N LEU A 48 1.94 -12.09 10.58
CA LEU A 48 1.71 -11.85 9.16
C LEU A 48 3.00 -11.89 8.34
N TYR A 49 4.15 -11.60 8.95
CA TYR A 49 5.46 -11.62 8.29
C TYR A 49 6.26 -12.91 8.54
N LYS A 50 5.65 -13.90 9.20
CA LYS A 50 6.30 -15.18 9.42
C LYS A 50 6.73 -15.80 8.09
N GLY A 51 8.02 -16.14 8.00
CA GLY A 51 8.62 -16.74 6.81
C GLY A 51 9.15 -15.74 5.77
N TYR A 52 9.02 -14.43 6.01
CA TYR A 52 9.64 -13.40 5.19
C TYR A 52 11.04 -13.03 5.72
N SER A 53 11.87 -12.45 4.86
CA SER A 53 13.13 -11.82 5.26
C SER A 53 12.89 -10.66 6.23
N GLU A 54 13.76 -10.44 7.21
CA GLU A 54 13.67 -9.24 8.05
C GLU A 54 13.90 -7.95 7.26
N LYS A 55 14.72 -8.02 6.20
CA LYS A 55 15.01 -6.94 5.27
C LYS A 55 14.21 -7.15 3.98
N PRO A 56 13.04 -6.51 3.81
CA PRO A 56 12.21 -6.70 2.62
C PRO A 56 12.88 -6.15 1.37
N ILE A 57 12.80 -6.89 0.26
CA ILE A 57 13.10 -6.38 -1.09
C ILE A 57 11.93 -5.52 -1.57
N ALA A 58 10.72 -6.10 -1.54
CA ALA A 58 9.45 -5.42 -1.78
C ALA A 58 8.38 -6.15 -0.96
N ARG A 59 7.78 -5.46 0.01
CA ARG A 59 6.74 -6.00 0.87
C ARG A 59 5.53 -5.10 0.91
N TYR A 60 4.37 -5.69 0.64
CA TYR A 60 3.08 -5.04 0.72
C TYR A 60 2.26 -5.66 1.83
N THR A 61 1.55 -4.83 2.59
CA THR A 61 0.65 -5.29 3.66
C THR A 61 -0.65 -4.51 3.63
N SER A 62 -1.77 -5.22 3.61
CA SER A 62 -3.12 -4.67 3.70
C SER A 62 -3.71 -4.97 5.08
N MET A 63 -4.15 -3.90 5.74
CA MET A 63 -4.76 -3.92 7.07
C MET A 63 -6.21 -3.39 6.98
N PRO A 64 -7.15 -4.19 6.45
CA PRO A 64 -8.55 -3.79 6.32
C PRO A 64 -9.26 -3.80 7.69
N SER A 65 -10.15 -2.83 7.93
CA SER A 65 -10.87 -2.70 9.19
C SER A 65 -11.69 -3.95 9.53
N PHE A 66 -12.35 -4.57 8.55
CA PHE A 66 -13.34 -5.63 8.78
C PHE A 66 -13.00 -6.98 8.15
N PHE A 67 -12.00 -7.03 7.28
CA PHE A 67 -11.59 -8.25 6.57
C PHE A 67 -10.30 -8.81 7.15
N SER A 68 -9.91 -10.00 6.70
CA SER A 68 -8.66 -10.60 7.17
C SER A 68 -7.46 -9.88 6.56
N GLU A 69 -6.47 -9.62 7.40
CA GLU A 69 -5.22 -8.98 7.05
C GLU A 69 -4.39 -9.91 6.15
N TYR A 70 -3.69 -9.33 5.19
CA TYR A 70 -2.88 -10.06 4.23
C TYR A 70 -1.65 -9.26 3.81
N SER A 71 -0.66 -9.97 3.28
CA SER A 71 0.58 -9.38 2.81
C SER A 71 1.20 -10.24 1.73
N PHE A 72 2.14 -9.64 0.98
CA PHE A 72 3.14 -10.41 0.25
C PHE A 72 4.53 -9.84 0.52
N SER A 73 5.55 -10.69 0.32
CA SER A 73 6.96 -10.29 0.29
C SER A 73 7.63 -10.93 -0.93
N VAL A 74 8.39 -10.13 -1.67
CA VAL A 74 9.31 -10.65 -2.70
C VAL A 74 10.54 -11.22 -2.00
N GLU A 75 10.81 -12.50 -2.24
CA GLU A 75 11.87 -13.25 -1.56
C GLU A 75 12.73 -14.01 -2.58
N THR A 76 14.05 -13.96 -2.39
CA THR A 76 15.00 -14.78 -3.17
C THR A 76 15.33 -16.05 -2.39
N MET A 77 14.98 -17.22 -2.95
CA MET A 77 15.22 -18.52 -2.34
C MET A 77 15.98 -19.41 -3.32
N LYS A 78 17.20 -19.85 -2.96
CA LYS A 78 18.03 -20.75 -3.78
C LYS A 78 18.23 -20.24 -5.23
N GLY A 79 18.47 -18.94 -5.39
CA GLY A 79 18.71 -18.31 -6.70
C GLY A 79 17.48 -18.05 -7.56
N LYS A 80 16.27 -18.31 -7.04
CA LYS A 80 14.99 -18.01 -7.70
C LYS A 80 14.21 -16.97 -6.89
N ASN A 81 13.43 -16.15 -7.58
CA ASN A 81 12.63 -15.10 -6.97
C ASN A 81 11.18 -15.54 -6.85
N TYR A 82 10.54 -15.23 -5.73
CA TYR A 82 9.17 -15.62 -5.44
C TYR A 82 8.39 -14.43 -4.88
N VAL A 83 7.09 -14.38 -5.18
CA VAL A 83 6.12 -13.72 -4.31
C VAL A 83 5.70 -14.74 -3.28
N VAL A 84 5.95 -14.45 -2.01
CA VAL A 84 5.42 -15.22 -0.88
C VAL A 84 4.25 -14.44 -0.30
N SER A 85 3.06 -15.04 -0.30
CA SER A 85 1.82 -14.39 0.15
C SER A 85 1.34 -15.01 1.46
N ASN A 86 0.93 -14.15 2.39
CA ASN A 86 0.41 -14.52 3.70
C ASN A 86 -0.99 -13.91 3.92
N LYS A 87 -1.89 -14.68 4.55
CA LYS A 87 -3.23 -14.23 4.92
C LYS A 87 -3.63 -14.77 6.28
N MET A 88 -4.24 -13.93 7.12
CA MET A 88 -4.92 -14.39 8.34
C MET A 88 -6.21 -15.13 8.00
N SER A 89 -6.56 -16.17 8.77
CA SER A 89 -7.77 -16.96 8.54
C SER A 89 -9.07 -16.20 8.83
N GLN A 90 -9.00 -15.10 9.59
CA GLN A 90 -10.07 -14.18 9.94
C GLN A 90 -9.44 -12.85 10.35
N ASN A 91 -10.22 -11.77 10.42
CA ASN A 91 -9.77 -10.48 10.94
C ASN A 91 -9.22 -10.64 12.37
N PHE A 92 -7.97 -10.21 12.59
CA PHE A 92 -7.27 -10.45 13.84
C PHE A 92 -7.77 -9.55 14.98
N TRP A 93 -8.22 -8.34 14.65
CA TRP A 93 -8.79 -7.40 15.63
C TRP A 93 -10.08 -7.95 16.27
N TYR A 94 -11.03 -8.42 15.44
CA TYR A 94 -12.35 -8.91 15.86
C TYR A 94 -12.38 -10.42 16.21
N ALA A 95 -11.25 -11.11 16.16
CA ALA A 95 -11.17 -12.53 16.48
C ALA A 95 -11.53 -12.80 17.96
N LYS A 96 -12.64 -13.51 18.20
CA LYS A 96 -13.08 -13.95 19.55
C LYS A 96 -11.96 -14.62 20.37
N LYS A 97 -11.08 -15.36 19.70
CA LYS A 97 -9.90 -16.00 20.27
C LYS A 97 -8.72 -15.82 19.31
N ARG A 98 -7.90 -14.79 19.52
CA ARG A 98 -6.71 -14.48 18.67
C ARG A 98 -5.79 -15.68 18.44
N LYS A 99 -5.62 -16.56 19.45
CA LYS A 99 -4.85 -17.81 19.35
C LYS A 99 -5.35 -18.81 18.29
N ASN A 100 -6.60 -18.68 17.86
CA ASN A 100 -7.19 -19.54 16.82
C ASN A 100 -7.05 -18.94 15.41
N VAL A 101 -6.56 -17.70 15.29
CA VAL A 101 -6.28 -17.09 13.98
C VAL A 101 -5.07 -17.82 13.41
N LYS A 102 -5.23 -18.40 12.22
CA LYS A 102 -4.18 -19.16 11.53
C LYS A 102 -3.62 -18.34 10.40
N LEU A 103 -2.31 -18.43 10.23
CA LEU A 103 -1.63 -17.95 9.03
C LEU A 103 -1.80 -18.96 7.91
N ARG A 104 -2.19 -18.50 6.72
CA ARG A 104 -2.11 -19.23 5.46
C ARG A 104 -1.01 -18.62 4.62
N SER A 105 -0.14 -19.46 4.08
CA SER A 105 1.01 -19.04 3.28
C SER A 105 1.06 -19.80 1.97
N SER A 106 1.43 -19.10 0.91
CA SER A 106 1.65 -19.65 -0.42
C SER A 106 2.79 -18.92 -1.11
N LYS A 107 3.30 -19.46 -2.22
CA LYS A 107 4.27 -18.77 -3.04
C LYS A 107 4.19 -19.16 -4.50
N VAL A 108 4.57 -18.23 -5.36
CA VAL A 108 4.70 -18.43 -6.80
C VAL A 108 6.02 -17.86 -7.28
N GLU A 109 6.69 -18.58 -8.18
CA GLU A 109 7.95 -18.16 -8.78
C GLU A 109 7.70 -16.99 -9.74
N LEU A 110 8.50 -15.94 -9.62
CA LEU A 110 8.49 -14.78 -10.51
C LEU A 110 9.42 -15.03 -11.70
N ASN A 111 8.98 -14.62 -12.89
CA ASN A 111 9.92 -14.39 -13.98
C ASN A 111 10.83 -13.19 -13.64
N ASN A 112 11.99 -13.13 -14.29
CA ASN A 112 13.02 -12.14 -13.96
C ASN A 112 12.57 -10.70 -14.26
N ASP A 113 11.80 -10.50 -15.32
CA ASP A 113 11.34 -9.16 -15.74
C ASP A 113 10.35 -8.58 -14.72
N LEU A 114 9.35 -9.37 -14.32
CA LEU A 114 8.37 -8.97 -13.31
C LEU A 114 9.05 -8.76 -11.95
N TYR A 115 9.97 -9.64 -11.56
CA TYR A 115 10.78 -9.43 -10.36
C TYR A 115 11.47 -8.06 -10.38
N THR A 116 12.20 -7.76 -11.46
CA THR A 116 12.96 -6.51 -11.59
C THR A 116 12.04 -5.29 -11.53
N LYS A 117 10.88 -5.35 -12.20
CA LYS A 117 9.90 -4.25 -12.20
C LYS A 117 9.21 -4.04 -10.87
N ILE A 118 8.93 -5.10 -10.10
CA ILE A 118 8.42 -4.93 -8.74
C ILE A 118 9.46 -4.24 -7.86
N VAL A 119 10.74 -4.60 -7.97
CA VAL A 119 11.82 -3.94 -7.21
C VAL A 119 11.89 -2.46 -7.57
N GLU A 120 11.95 -2.14 -8.87
CA GLU A 120 11.99 -0.75 -9.38
C GLU A 120 10.83 0.09 -8.85
N LEU A 121 9.60 -0.47 -8.86
CA LEU A 121 8.42 0.20 -8.30
C LEU A 121 8.59 0.53 -6.81
N PHE A 122 9.01 -0.43 -5.99
CA PHE A 122 9.14 -0.23 -4.54
C PHE A 122 10.28 0.71 -4.16
N GLU A 123 11.38 0.70 -4.91
CA GLU A 123 12.46 1.67 -4.78
C GLU A 123 11.96 3.09 -5.08
N LEU A 124 11.26 3.27 -6.20
CA LEU A 124 10.70 4.57 -6.59
C LEU A 124 9.69 5.10 -5.56
N LEU A 125 8.81 4.24 -5.04
CA LEU A 125 7.83 4.62 -4.02
C LEU A 125 8.51 5.14 -2.75
N THR A 126 9.66 4.57 -2.39
CA THR A 126 10.44 4.98 -1.23
C THR A 126 11.04 6.36 -1.44
N GLU A 127 11.63 6.61 -2.61
CA GLU A 127 12.17 7.93 -2.98
C GLU A 127 11.10 9.03 -2.96
N GLN A 128 9.88 8.68 -3.34
CA GLN A 128 8.75 9.62 -3.41
C GLN A 128 7.98 9.76 -2.10
N THR A 129 8.24 8.93 -1.10
CA THR A 129 7.54 8.98 0.18
C THR A 129 7.86 10.30 0.89
N LYS A 130 6.86 11.13 1.13
CA LYS A 130 7.04 12.47 1.72
C LYS A 130 6.13 12.65 2.93
N LYS A 131 6.62 13.38 3.93
CA LYS A 131 5.77 13.80 5.05
C LYS A 131 4.65 14.68 4.48
N PRO A 132 3.38 14.40 4.83
CA PRO A 132 2.28 15.22 4.35
C PRO A 132 2.38 16.64 4.89
N LYS A 133 1.81 17.60 4.16
CA LYS A 133 1.70 18.99 4.67
C LYS A 133 0.73 19.12 5.84
N ASP A 134 -0.23 18.19 5.94
CA ASP A 134 -1.21 18.10 7.03
C ASP A 134 -1.19 16.68 7.63
N GLU A 135 -0.87 16.59 8.92
CA GLU A 135 -0.80 15.32 9.68
C GLU A 135 -2.18 14.64 9.82
N LEU A 136 -3.28 15.39 9.69
CA LEU A 136 -4.65 14.87 9.80
C LEU A 136 -5.22 14.37 8.47
N ALA A 137 -4.57 14.66 7.34
CA ALA A 137 -5.03 14.19 6.04
C ALA A 137 -4.90 12.65 5.94
N GLY A 138 -6.01 11.95 5.70
CA GLY A 138 -6.02 10.48 5.55
C GLY A 138 -6.15 9.70 6.86
N ILE A 139 -6.58 10.34 7.96
CA ILE A 139 -7.07 9.62 9.15
C ILE A 139 -8.58 9.41 9.00
N GLY A 140 -9.00 8.24 8.54
CA GLY A 140 -10.40 7.86 8.68
C GLY A 140 -10.58 6.68 9.63
N VAL A 141 -11.84 6.46 9.98
CA VAL A 141 -12.26 5.54 11.04
C VAL A 141 -12.44 4.11 10.49
N ASP A 142 -12.73 4.01 9.19
CA ASP A 142 -13.08 2.80 8.46
C ASP A 142 -12.37 2.73 7.10
N GLY A 143 -11.81 1.58 6.75
CA GLY A 143 -11.18 1.42 5.46
C GLY A 143 -10.03 0.44 5.49
N VAL A 144 -9.00 0.71 4.70
CA VAL A 144 -7.84 -0.15 4.59
C VAL A 144 -6.58 0.68 4.64
N THR A 145 -5.72 0.38 5.61
CA THR A 145 -4.36 0.92 5.60
C THR A 145 -3.45 -0.03 4.82
N TYR A 146 -2.71 0.52 3.90
CA TYR A 146 -1.75 -0.19 3.07
C TYR A 146 -0.33 0.24 3.41
N TYR A 147 0.56 -0.73 3.61
CA TYR A 147 1.98 -0.48 3.90
C TYR A 147 2.84 -1.04 2.77
N PHE A 148 3.86 -0.28 2.41
CA PHE A 148 4.84 -0.60 1.36
C PHE A 148 6.23 -0.49 1.98
N ALA A 149 6.98 -1.59 2.03
CA ALA A 149 8.28 -1.64 2.66
C ALA A 149 9.36 -2.17 1.71
N THR A 150 10.51 -1.52 1.73
CA THR A 150 11.74 -1.95 1.05
C THR A 150 12.95 -1.60 1.91
N THR A 151 14.07 -2.25 1.64
CA THR A 151 15.35 -2.00 2.30
C THR A 151 16.27 -1.25 1.35
N ASP A 152 16.76 -0.09 1.78
CA ASP A 152 17.71 0.67 0.96
C ASP A 152 19.10 0.02 0.90
N LYS A 153 19.98 0.61 0.09
CA LYS A 153 21.37 0.16 -0.10
C LYS A 153 22.21 0.24 1.20
N ASN A 154 21.79 1.04 2.18
CA ASN A 154 22.45 1.15 3.48
C ASN A 154 21.92 0.10 4.49
N GLY A 155 20.89 -0.67 4.11
CA GLY A 155 20.26 -1.66 4.96
C GLY A 155 19.14 -1.09 5.85
N THR A 156 18.71 0.16 5.62
CA THR A 156 17.61 0.80 6.33
C THR A 156 16.28 0.37 5.72
N ILE A 157 15.34 -0.04 6.58
CA ILE A 157 13.98 -0.37 6.15
C ILE A 157 13.17 0.92 6.06
N ASN A 158 12.68 1.22 4.87
CA ASN A 158 11.77 2.32 4.61
C ASN A 158 10.35 1.78 4.48
N ILE A 159 9.40 2.45 5.12
CA ILE A 159 7.99 2.05 5.09
C ILE A 159 7.14 3.27 4.74
N GLY A 160 6.44 3.19 3.62
CA GLY A 160 5.39 4.13 3.24
C GLY A 160 4.01 3.56 3.57
N GLU A 161 3.04 4.43 3.83
CA GLU A 161 1.64 4.08 4.01
C GLU A 161 0.71 4.96 3.16
N THR A 162 -0.43 4.37 2.79
CA THR A 162 -1.62 5.11 2.36
C THR A 162 -2.86 4.49 2.99
N TRP A 163 -3.94 5.25 3.09
CA TRP A 163 -5.21 4.81 3.65
C TRP A 163 -6.31 5.04 2.64
N SER A 164 -7.03 3.97 2.26
CA SER A 164 -8.18 3.97 1.35
C SER A 164 -8.08 5.04 0.24
N PRO A 165 -7.16 4.87 -0.72
CA PRO A 165 -6.86 5.93 -1.66
C PRO A 165 -8.06 6.29 -2.54
N ASP A 166 -8.10 7.55 -2.98
CA ASP A 166 -9.19 8.04 -3.83
C ASP A 166 -9.31 7.20 -5.11
N ASP A 167 -10.54 6.96 -5.56
CA ASP A 167 -10.81 6.27 -6.82
C ASP A 167 -10.05 6.95 -7.98
N ASP A 168 -9.59 6.14 -8.94
CA ASP A 168 -8.81 6.56 -10.11
C ASP A 168 -7.44 7.25 -9.82
N SER A 169 -7.03 7.35 -8.55
CA SER A 169 -5.73 7.90 -8.16
C SER A 169 -4.54 6.99 -8.52
N LEU A 170 -3.33 7.55 -8.53
CA LEU A 170 -2.11 6.75 -8.72
C LEU A 170 -1.90 5.76 -7.57
N LEU A 171 -2.30 6.13 -6.35
CA LEU A 171 -2.20 5.27 -5.18
C LEU A 171 -3.22 4.13 -5.20
N GLU A 172 -4.42 4.35 -5.73
CA GLU A 172 -5.40 3.27 -5.92
C GLU A 172 -4.93 2.28 -6.98
N ARG A 173 -4.37 2.77 -8.11
CA ARG A 173 -3.73 1.89 -9.11
C ARG A 173 -2.57 1.09 -8.53
N LEU A 174 -1.77 1.69 -7.65
CA LEU A 174 -0.71 1.00 -6.92
C LEU A 174 -1.27 -0.13 -6.05
N VAL A 175 -2.32 0.14 -5.27
CA VAL A 175 -3.00 -0.85 -4.42
C VAL A 175 -3.51 -2.01 -5.28
N GLN A 176 -4.20 -1.73 -6.39
CA GLN A 176 -4.72 -2.74 -7.31
C GLN A 176 -3.60 -3.64 -7.88
N ILE A 177 -2.47 -3.05 -8.27
CA ILE A 177 -1.29 -3.80 -8.72
C ILE A 177 -0.77 -4.71 -7.61
N CYS A 178 -0.64 -4.20 -6.38
CA CYS A 178 -0.19 -4.98 -5.24
C CYS A 178 -1.17 -6.12 -4.87
N ASP A 179 -2.47 -5.89 -4.97
CA ASP A 179 -3.49 -6.91 -4.75
C ASP A 179 -3.46 -8.01 -5.84
N ASN A 180 -3.15 -7.63 -7.08
CA ASN A 180 -2.93 -8.58 -8.17
C ASN A 180 -1.63 -9.38 -7.98
N ILE A 181 -0.54 -8.77 -7.49
CA ILE A 181 0.70 -9.47 -7.12
C ILE A 181 0.44 -10.44 -5.95
N TYR A 182 -0.28 -10.00 -4.93
CA TYR A 182 -0.71 -10.87 -3.83
C TYR A 182 -1.52 -12.06 -4.35
N SER A 183 -2.44 -11.81 -5.29
CA SER A 183 -3.28 -12.84 -5.91
C SER A 183 -2.45 -13.83 -6.73
N LEU A 184 -1.48 -13.35 -7.50
CA LEU A 184 -0.47 -14.18 -8.18
C LEU A 184 0.24 -15.09 -7.16
N GLY A 185 0.73 -14.55 -6.04
CA GLY A 185 1.41 -15.32 -5.00
C GLY A 185 0.51 -16.37 -4.30
N ASN A 186 -0.81 -16.26 -4.41
CA ASN A 186 -1.79 -17.25 -3.98
C ASN A 186 -2.13 -18.31 -5.04
N GLY A 187 -1.50 -18.24 -6.22
CA GLY A 187 -1.74 -19.17 -7.31
C GLY A 187 -3.03 -18.91 -8.08
N TYR A 188 -3.64 -17.72 -7.93
CA TYR A 188 -4.74 -17.31 -8.81
C TYR A 188 -4.22 -17.06 -10.23
N ASN A 189 -5.12 -17.16 -11.20
CA ASN A 189 -4.80 -16.99 -12.62
C ASN A 189 -4.58 -15.50 -12.95
N VAL A 190 -3.41 -14.98 -12.58
CA VAL A 190 -2.94 -13.62 -12.88
C VAL A 190 -1.75 -13.73 -13.81
N SER A 191 -1.83 -13.05 -14.95
CA SER A 191 -0.77 -13.02 -15.96
C SER A 191 0.41 -12.18 -15.48
N GLN A 192 1.60 -12.79 -15.36
CA GLN A 192 2.82 -12.05 -15.01
C GLN A 192 3.18 -11.01 -16.09
N THR A 193 2.84 -11.27 -17.36
CA THR A 193 3.07 -10.34 -18.47
C THR A 193 2.16 -9.12 -18.40
N ASP A 194 0.90 -9.29 -17.97
CA ASP A 194 -0.01 -8.15 -17.86
C ASP A 194 0.30 -7.32 -16.60
N LEU A 195 0.64 -8.00 -15.49
CA LEU A 195 1.19 -7.33 -14.29
C LEU A 195 2.43 -6.49 -14.62
N LEU A 196 3.36 -7.01 -15.44
CA LEU A 196 4.54 -6.28 -15.88
C LEU A 196 4.16 -4.97 -16.58
N LYS A 197 3.21 -5.03 -17.53
CA LYS A 197 2.73 -3.85 -18.26
C LYS A 197 2.03 -2.85 -17.35
N ASP A 198 1.25 -3.32 -16.38
CA ASP A 198 0.57 -2.46 -15.42
C ASP A 198 1.56 -1.72 -14.53
N ILE A 199 2.61 -2.41 -14.07
CA ILE A 199 3.71 -1.78 -13.31
C ILE A 199 4.44 -0.75 -14.17
N ASP A 200 4.80 -1.08 -15.42
CA ASP A 200 5.47 -0.13 -16.32
C ASP A 200 4.62 1.13 -16.57
N ARG A 201 3.31 0.97 -16.75
CA ARG A 201 2.39 2.09 -16.90
C ARG A 201 2.35 2.97 -15.65
N LEU A 202 2.27 2.35 -14.46
CA LEU A 202 2.27 3.08 -13.20
C LEU A 202 3.59 3.82 -12.98
N LEU A 203 4.74 3.16 -13.21
CA LEU A 203 6.07 3.77 -13.10
C LEU A 203 6.18 5.03 -13.96
N ASN A 204 5.75 4.96 -15.22
CA ASN A 204 5.74 6.13 -16.11
C ASN A 204 4.87 7.27 -15.56
N ASN A 205 3.69 6.96 -15.01
CA ASN A 205 2.82 7.99 -14.43
C ASN A 205 3.42 8.61 -13.15
N LEU A 206 4.01 7.79 -12.28
CA LEU A 206 4.70 8.26 -11.07
C LEU A 206 5.89 9.17 -11.41
N LEU A 207 6.68 8.81 -12.42
CA LEU A 207 7.82 9.62 -12.87
C LEU A 207 7.38 10.97 -13.47
N LEU A 208 6.33 10.98 -14.30
CA LEU A 208 5.78 12.22 -14.86
C LEU A 208 5.27 13.16 -13.76
N SER A 209 4.57 12.61 -12.75
CA SER A 209 4.04 13.39 -11.62
C SER A 209 5.14 14.08 -10.79
N ASN A 210 6.39 13.61 -10.85
CA ASN A 210 7.52 14.26 -10.16
C ASN A 210 8.12 15.44 -10.91
N VAL A 211 7.89 15.55 -12.23
CA VAL A 211 8.39 16.67 -13.03
C VAL A 211 7.49 17.90 -12.85
N GLU A 212 6.21 17.68 -12.54
CA GLU A 212 5.19 18.73 -12.50
C GLU A 212 4.97 19.37 -11.11
N GLY A 213 5.58 18.85 -10.03
CA GLY A 213 5.30 19.30 -8.65
C GLY A 213 6.52 19.41 -7.75
#